data_AF-A0A1J7ICE9-F1
#
_entry.id   AF-A0A1J7ICE9-F1
#
_cell.length_a   1.000
_cell.length_b   1.000
_cell.length_c   1.000
_cell.angle_alpha   90.00
_cell.angle_beta   90.00
_cell.angle_gamma   90.00
#
_symmetry.space_group_name_H-M   'P 1'
#
loop_
_entity.id
_entity.type
_entity.pdbx_description
1 polymer ?
#
loop_
_entity_poly.entity_id
_entity_poly.type
_entity_poly.pdbx_seq_one_letter_code
_entity_poly.pdbx_strand_id
1 'polypeptide(L)'
;MAAAAAESEIVVEVPDQPASPKRPSRATKPSLKVREAMQSPEDTAIAARKVSSVATRAVASRGTRVSAGRNESGGQVETGTTPLQKLLEAISEQRNVICELRDVVSRQDSTIRELHRQFQEHQRQAKEQQHTKTQLAEEPRQAREQLDAVARNTTLTAS
;
A
#
# COMPACT_ATOMS: atom_id res chain seq x y z
N MET A 1 -20.69 57.73 -51.77
CA MET A 1 -21.74 56.91 -52.43
C MET A 1 -22.18 55.88 -51.41
N ALA A 2 -23.34 56.11 -50.77
CA ALA A 2 -24.63 55.43 -51.06
C ALA A 2 -24.61 53.97 -50.57
N ALA A 3 -25.14 53.65 -49.37
CA ALA A 3 -26.54 53.49 -48.96
C ALA A 3 -27.21 52.19 -49.46
N ALA A 4 -27.52 51.33 -48.46
CA ALA A 4 -28.66 50.41 -48.33
C ALA A 4 -29.05 49.45 -49.47
N ALA A 5 -29.18 48.15 -49.13
CA ALA A 5 -30.45 47.44 -49.22
C ALA A 5 -30.35 46.10 -48.46
N ALA A 6 -31.23 45.94 -47.49
CA ALA A 6 -31.57 44.66 -46.86
C ALA A 6 -32.51 43.90 -47.77
N GLU A 7 -32.37 42.58 -47.84
CA GLU A 7 -33.46 41.67 -48.19
C GLU A 7 -33.29 40.39 -47.35
N SER A 8 -34.25 40.20 -46.47
CA SER A 8 -34.41 39.10 -45.53
C SER A 8 -35.32 38.05 -46.16
N GLU A 9 -34.83 36.81 -46.29
CA GLU A 9 -35.66 35.64 -46.62
C GLU A 9 -35.84 34.79 -45.35
N ILE A 10 -37.11 34.65 -44.94
CA ILE A 10 -37.59 34.02 -43.71
C ILE A 10 -38.32 32.74 -44.10
N VAL A 11 -37.76 31.55 -43.80
CA VAL A 11 -38.48 30.24 -43.79
C VAL A 11 -37.57 29.24 -43.04
N VAL A 12 -37.90 28.44 -42.03
CA VAL A 12 -39.06 28.22 -41.15
C VAL A 12 -38.44 27.77 -39.82
N GLU A 13 -38.76 28.49 -38.74
CA GLU A 13 -38.36 28.13 -37.39
C GLU A 13 -39.33 27.04 -36.89
N VAL A 14 -38.85 25.80 -36.76
CA VAL A 14 -39.53 24.77 -35.96
C VAL A 14 -38.97 24.92 -34.54
N PRO A 15 -39.75 25.41 -33.57
CA PRO A 15 -39.30 25.40 -32.20
C PRO A 15 -39.42 23.98 -31.65
N ASP A 16 -38.43 23.64 -30.83
CA ASP A 16 -38.52 22.64 -29.78
C ASP A 16 -38.32 21.16 -30.20
N GLN A 17 -37.05 20.78 -30.33
CA GLN A 17 -36.64 19.40 -30.02
C GLN A 17 -35.54 19.46 -28.95
N PRO A 18 -35.82 19.07 -27.69
CA PRO A 18 -34.79 19.04 -26.66
C PRO A 18 -33.73 18.01 -27.03
N ALA A 19 -32.46 18.37 -26.84
CA ALA A 19 -31.34 17.48 -27.06
C ALA A 19 -31.55 16.14 -26.34
N SER A 20 -31.52 15.04 -27.10
CA SER A 20 -31.58 13.69 -26.52
C SER A 20 -30.50 13.54 -25.44
N PRO A 21 -30.83 13.06 -24.23
CA PRO A 21 -29.87 12.96 -23.13
C PRO A 21 -28.71 12.06 -23.56
N LYS A 22 -27.50 12.63 -23.59
CA LYS A 22 -26.26 11.88 -23.83
C LYS A 22 -26.19 10.75 -22.80
N ARG A 23 -26.15 9.50 -23.29
CA ARG A 23 -25.95 8.33 -22.43
C ARG A 23 -24.74 8.59 -21.52
N PRO A 24 -24.84 8.36 -20.20
CA PRO A 24 -23.69 8.51 -19.33
C PRO A 24 -22.57 7.61 -19.86
N SER A 25 -21.42 8.23 -20.12
CA SER A 25 -20.20 7.54 -20.51
C SER A 25 -19.94 6.41 -19.51
N ARG A 26 -19.70 5.21 -20.04
CA ARG A 26 -19.40 3.99 -19.30
C ARG A 26 -18.41 4.31 -18.18
N ALA A 27 -18.77 3.99 -16.93
CA ALA A 27 -17.98 4.30 -15.75
C ALA A 27 -16.50 3.99 -15.99
N THR A 28 -15.67 5.04 -15.96
CA THR A 28 -14.22 4.90 -16.09
C THR A 28 -13.75 4.02 -14.95
N LYS A 29 -13.08 2.92 -15.29
CA LYS A 29 -12.51 2.02 -14.28
C LYS A 29 -11.65 2.85 -13.32
N PRO A 30 -11.73 2.62 -12.00
CA PRO A 30 -10.89 3.34 -11.05
C PRO A 30 -9.42 3.14 -11.44
N SER A 31 -8.65 4.22 -11.35
CA SER A 31 -7.22 4.18 -11.62
C SER A 31 -6.53 3.17 -10.69
N LEU A 32 -5.41 2.61 -11.12
CA LEU A 32 -4.70 1.55 -10.40
C LEU A 32 -4.39 1.96 -8.94
N LYS A 33 -4.06 3.23 -8.73
CA LYS A 33 -3.82 3.84 -7.41
C LYS A 33 -5.07 3.86 -6.52
N VAL A 34 -6.24 4.15 -7.07
CA VAL A 34 -7.52 4.13 -6.33
C VAL A 34 -7.90 2.68 -5.99
N ARG A 35 -7.59 1.75 -6.89
CA ARG A 35 -7.87 0.33 -6.67
C ARG A 35 -6.98 -0.28 -5.58
N GLU A 36 -5.73 0.16 -5.46
CA GLU A 36 -4.82 -0.23 -4.38
C GLU A 36 -5.26 0.36 -3.03
N ALA A 37 -5.69 1.63 -2.99
CA ALA A 37 -6.16 2.25 -1.76
C ALA A 37 -7.48 1.65 -1.22
N MET A 38 -8.27 1.02 -2.09
CA MET A 38 -9.51 0.31 -1.71
C MET A 38 -9.30 -1.17 -1.36
N GLN A 39 -8.07 -1.69 -1.46
CA GLN A 39 -7.78 -3.04 -0.99
C GLN A 39 -7.76 -3.05 0.54
N SER A 40 -8.64 -3.85 1.14
CA SER A 40 -8.70 -4.06 2.58
C SER A 40 -7.36 -4.63 3.08
N PRO A 41 -6.85 -4.21 4.25
CA PRO A 41 -5.64 -4.79 4.84
C PRO A 41 -5.75 -6.31 5.12
N GLU A 42 -6.96 -6.88 5.14
CA GLU A 42 -7.18 -8.32 5.21
C GLU A 42 -6.83 -9.05 3.91
N ASP A 43 -7.09 -8.44 2.74
CA ASP A 43 -6.84 -9.08 1.44
C ASP A 43 -5.34 -9.13 1.10
N THR A 44 -4.56 -8.15 1.56
CA THR A 44 -3.09 -8.14 1.40
C THR A 44 -2.43 -9.23 2.26
N ALA A 45 -2.98 -9.51 3.45
CA ALA A 45 -2.51 -10.59 4.31
C ALA A 45 -2.79 -11.98 3.70
N ILE A 46 -3.94 -12.16 3.03
CA ILE A 46 -4.30 -13.42 2.36
C ILE A 46 -3.43 -13.64 1.10
N ALA A 47 -3.13 -12.58 0.35
CA ALA A 47 -2.21 -12.65 -0.79
C ALA A 47 -0.78 -13.01 -0.34
N ALA A 48 -0.28 -12.40 0.75
CA ALA A 48 1.03 -12.71 1.32
C ALA A 48 1.14 -14.18 1.79
N ARG A 49 0.07 -14.76 2.37
CA ARG A 49 0.04 -16.19 2.76
C ARG A 49 0.10 -17.14 1.56
N LYS A 50 -0.52 -16.81 0.43
CA LYS A 50 -0.48 -17.66 -0.78
C LYS A 50 0.91 -17.71 -1.42
N VAL A 51 1.67 -16.61 -1.40
CA VAL A 51 3.03 -16.56 -1.98
C VAL A 51 4.02 -17.43 -1.18
N SER A 52 3.88 -17.47 0.16
CA SER A 52 4.72 -18.32 1.03
C SER A 52 4.50 -19.83 0.82
N SER A 53 3.27 -20.25 0.51
CA SER A 53 2.94 -21.67 0.26
C SER A 53 3.46 -22.20 -1.08
N VAL A 54 3.61 -21.35 -2.10
CA VAL A 54 4.10 -21.76 -3.42
C VAL A 54 5.62 -21.94 -3.42
N ALA A 55 6.35 -21.11 -2.68
CA ALA A 55 7.80 -21.21 -2.54
C ALA A 55 8.25 -22.52 -1.86
N THR A 56 7.50 -23.03 -0.88
CA THR A 56 7.82 -24.27 -0.16
C THR A 56 7.52 -25.55 -0.97
N ARG A 57 6.54 -25.52 -1.88
CA ARG A 57 6.21 -26.70 -2.73
C ARG A 57 7.19 -26.89 -3.89
N ALA A 58 7.79 -25.82 -4.40
CA ALA A 58 8.81 -25.91 -5.46
C ALA A 58 10.10 -26.60 -4.99
N VAL A 59 10.47 -26.41 -3.71
CA VAL A 59 11.66 -27.03 -3.11
C VAL A 59 11.49 -28.53 -2.90
N ALA A 60 10.29 -29.00 -2.53
CA ALA A 60 10.01 -30.41 -2.30
C ALA A 60 9.93 -31.26 -3.58
N SER A 61 9.66 -30.65 -4.75
CA SER A 61 9.47 -31.38 -6.01
C SER A 61 10.78 -31.72 -6.74
N ARG A 62 11.94 -31.20 -6.30
CA ARG A 62 13.23 -31.39 -7.00
C ARG A 62 13.99 -32.64 -6.55
N GLY A 63 13.48 -33.39 -5.56
CA GLY A 63 14.16 -34.53 -4.93
C GLY A 63 13.91 -35.92 -5.53
N THR A 64 13.02 -36.10 -6.51
CA THR A 64 12.54 -37.45 -6.88
C THR A 64 12.41 -37.68 -8.39
N ARG A 65 13.52 -37.61 -9.13
CA ARG A 65 13.62 -38.20 -10.48
C ARG A 65 14.94 -38.95 -10.67
N VAL A 66 15.12 -40.04 -9.93
CA VAL A 66 15.96 -41.15 -10.41
C VAL A 66 15.03 -42.04 -11.22
N SER A 67 15.03 -41.84 -12.54
CA SER A 67 14.31 -42.67 -13.50
C SER A 67 15.32 -43.46 -14.32
N ALA A 68 15.04 -44.75 -14.45
CA ALA A 68 15.86 -45.78 -15.08
C ALA A 68 16.02 -45.60 -16.61
N GLY A 69 17.14 -46.10 -17.15
CA GLY A 69 17.37 -46.30 -18.58
C GLY A 69 18.81 -46.78 -18.78
N ARG A 70 19.08 -48.09 -18.78
CA ARG A 70 19.10 -48.99 -19.95
C ARG A 70 20.22 -48.62 -20.92
N ASN A 71 21.30 -49.40 -20.84
CA ASN A 71 22.51 -49.28 -21.64
C ASN A 71 22.22 -49.64 -23.10
N GLU A 72 22.31 -48.68 -24.01
CA GLU A 72 22.35 -48.92 -25.45
C GLU A 72 23.51 -48.11 -26.04
N SER A 73 24.41 -48.83 -26.72
CA SER A 73 25.67 -48.34 -27.26
C SER A 73 25.46 -47.36 -28.42
N GLY A 74 26.04 -46.17 -28.33
CA GLY A 74 26.07 -45.20 -29.42
C GLY A 74 26.99 -44.03 -29.07
N GLY A 75 28.10 -43.89 -29.80
CA GLY A 75 29.10 -42.87 -29.57
C GLY A 75 28.55 -41.47 -29.76
N GLN A 76 28.48 -40.71 -28.67
CA GLN A 76 28.43 -39.26 -28.70
C GLN A 76 29.35 -38.78 -27.58
N VAL A 77 30.40 -38.05 -27.95
CA VAL A 77 31.20 -37.30 -26.97
C VAL A 77 30.30 -36.17 -26.48
N GLU A 78 29.37 -36.50 -25.60
CA GLU A 78 28.85 -35.55 -24.65
C GLU A 78 30.08 -35.10 -23.86
N THR A 79 30.44 -33.82 -23.97
CA THR A 79 31.23 -33.13 -22.95
C THR A 79 30.45 -33.22 -21.64
N GLY A 80 30.48 -34.40 -21.04
CA GLY A 80 29.76 -34.75 -19.85
C GLY A 80 30.45 -34.04 -18.71
N THR A 81 29.84 -32.96 -18.23
CA THR A 81 30.26 -32.39 -16.97
C THR A 81 30.26 -33.50 -15.94
N THR A 82 31.43 -33.73 -15.32
CA THR A 82 31.58 -34.84 -14.39
C THR A 82 30.59 -34.64 -13.24
N PRO A 83 30.12 -35.70 -12.57
CA PRO A 83 29.26 -35.55 -11.39
C PRO A 83 29.82 -34.57 -10.35
N LEU A 84 31.15 -34.47 -10.24
CA LEU A 84 31.85 -33.50 -9.40
C LEU A 84 31.69 -32.05 -9.88
N GLN A 85 31.75 -31.78 -11.19
CA GLN A 85 31.51 -30.44 -11.72
C GLN A 85 30.08 -29.98 -11.47
N LYS A 86 29.09 -30.87 -11.68
CA LYS A 86 27.68 -30.58 -11.36
C LYS A 86 27.47 -30.30 -9.88
N LEU A 87 28.15 -31.04 -9.00
CA LEU A 87 28.10 -30.80 -7.56
C LEU A 87 28.73 -29.46 -7.18
N LEU A 88 29.87 -29.11 -7.77
CA LEU A 88 30.53 -27.81 -7.55
C LEU A 88 29.65 -26.64 -8.01
N GLU A 89 29.01 -26.78 -9.17
CA GLU A 89 28.06 -25.80 -9.69
C GLU A 89 26.88 -25.63 -8.73
N ALA A 90 26.26 -26.73 -8.29
CA ALA A 90 25.17 -26.70 -7.31
C ALA A 90 25.57 -26.04 -5.96
N ILE A 91 26.79 -26.30 -5.47
CA ILE A 91 27.33 -25.65 -4.27
C ILE A 91 27.51 -24.15 -4.51
N SER A 92 27.98 -23.75 -5.69
CA SER A 92 28.15 -22.33 -6.05
C SER A 92 26.82 -21.59 -6.14
N GLU A 93 25.79 -22.21 -6.73
CA GLU A 93 24.42 -21.70 -6.76
C GLU A 93 23.86 -21.56 -5.34
N GLN A 94 24.01 -22.59 -4.52
CA GLN A 94 23.55 -22.56 -3.13
C GLN A 94 24.25 -21.45 -2.33
N ARG A 95 25.54 -21.23 -2.54
CA ARG A 95 26.28 -20.10 -1.92
C ARG A 95 25.66 -18.76 -2.32
N ASN A 96 25.34 -18.56 -3.60
CA ASN A 96 24.75 -17.33 -4.07
C ASN A 96 23.36 -17.09 -3.45
N VAL A 97 22.53 -18.15 -3.38
CA VAL A 97 21.22 -18.09 -2.71
C VAL A 97 21.38 -17.72 -1.23
N ILE A 98 22.36 -18.29 -0.53
CA ILE A 98 22.63 -17.95 0.88
C ILE A 98 23.03 -16.48 1.02
N CYS A 99 23.85 -15.95 0.10
CA CYS A 99 24.21 -14.53 0.10
C CYS A 99 22.99 -13.62 -0.10
N GLU A 100 22.11 -13.94 -1.07
CA GLU A 100 20.89 -13.18 -1.32
C GLU A 100 19.94 -13.21 -0.10
N LEU A 101 19.77 -14.38 0.52
CA LEU A 101 18.97 -14.52 1.73
C LEU A 101 19.51 -13.67 2.88
N ARG A 102 20.84 -13.66 3.08
CA ARG A 102 21.48 -12.82 4.10
C ARG A 102 21.22 -11.33 3.85
N ASP A 103 21.26 -10.90 2.59
CA ASP A 103 21.01 -9.51 2.23
C ASP A 103 19.54 -9.13 2.46
N VAL A 104 18.60 -10.03 2.14
CA VAL A 104 17.17 -9.85 2.44
C VAL A 104 16.94 -9.75 3.95
N VAL A 105 17.51 -10.67 4.74
CA VAL A 105 17.40 -10.64 6.21
C VAL A 105 17.96 -9.34 6.77
N SER A 106 19.09 -8.86 6.24
CA SER A 106 19.71 -7.60 6.68
C SER A 106 18.82 -6.39 6.39
N ARG A 107 18.16 -6.36 5.22
CA ARG A 107 17.17 -5.31 4.88
C ARG A 107 15.92 -5.40 5.76
N GLN A 108 15.42 -6.60 6.00
CA GLN A 108 14.28 -6.81 6.90
C GLN A 108 14.59 -6.31 8.31
N ASP A 109 15.77 -6.65 8.84
CA ASP A 109 16.19 -6.20 10.16
C ASP A 109 16.30 -4.67 10.24
N SER A 110 16.87 -4.01 9.22
CA SER A 110 16.89 -2.54 9.16
C SER A 110 15.48 -1.92 9.13
N THR A 111 14.55 -2.56 8.42
CA THR A 111 13.15 -2.10 8.31
C THR A 111 12.43 -2.26 9.66
N ILE A 112 12.64 -3.38 10.34
CA ILE A 112 12.07 -3.65 11.66
C ILE A 112 12.56 -2.61 12.67
N ARG A 113 13.86 -2.29 12.67
CA ARG A 113 14.42 -1.26 13.56
C ARG A 113 13.83 0.12 13.30
N GLU A 114 13.67 0.49 12.03
CA GLU A 114 13.07 1.78 11.67
C GLU A 114 11.59 1.87 12.06
N LEU A 115 10.81 0.83 11.79
CA LEU A 115 9.41 0.76 12.22
C LEU A 115 9.28 0.82 13.75
N HIS A 116 10.18 0.14 14.47
CA HIS A 116 10.20 0.21 15.93
C HIS A 116 10.48 1.64 16.41
N ARG A 117 11.44 2.34 15.79
CA ARG A 117 11.74 3.74 16.10
C ARG A 117 10.52 4.65 15.85
N GLN A 118 9.85 4.50 14.71
CA GLN A 118 8.65 5.27 14.39
C GLN A 118 7.51 5.00 15.37
N PHE A 119 7.30 3.74 15.74
CA PHE A 119 6.29 3.38 16.73
C PHE A 119 6.55 4.03 18.09
N GLN A 120 7.80 4.01 18.57
CA GLN A 120 8.17 4.66 19.83
C GLN A 120 7.95 6.17 19.78
N GLU A 121 8.30 6.80 18.66
CA GLU A 121 8.10 8.23 18.48
C GLU A 121 6.61 8.60 18.46
N HIS A 122 5.78 7.83 17.74
CA HIS A 122 4.33 8.02 17.78
C HIS A 122 3.74 7.80 19.17
N GLN A 123 4.25 6.82 19.93
CA GLN A 123 3.81 6.61 21.31
C GLN A 123 4.19 7.79 22.21
N ARG A 124 5.38 8.37 22.05
CA ARG A 124 5.82 9.57 22.78
C ARG A 124 4.92 10.75 22.45
N GLN A 125 4.68 11.01 21.16
CA GLN A 125 3.80 12.08 20.69
C GLN A 125 2.38 11.92 21.23
N ALA A 126 1.83 10.70 21.25
CA ALA A 126 0.50 10.44 21.80
C ALA A 126 0.41 10.78 23.30
N LYS A 127 1.44 10.43 24.09
CA LYS A 127 1.53 10.78 25.51
C LYS A 127 1.61 12.29 25.72
N GLU A 128 2.41 12.99 24.92
CA GLU A 128 2.54 14.45 24.97
C GLU A 128 1.22 15.14 24.59
N GLN A 129 0.54 14.66 23.56
CA GLN A 129 -0.79 15.14 23.18
C GLN A 129 -1.83 14.89 24.29
N GLN A 130 -1.77 13.76 24.97
CA GLN A 130 -2.64 13.50 26.10
C GLN A 130 -2.34 14.46 27.26
N HIS A 131 -1.06 14.69 27.57
CA HIS A 131 -0.66 15.60 28.64
C HIS A 131 -1.08 17.05 28.36
N THR A 132 -0.83 17.54 27.14
CA THR A 132 -1.26 18.87 26.72
C THR A 132 -2.79 19.03 26.75
N LYS A 133 -3.55 18.03 26.29
CA LYS A 133 -5.01 18.03 26.43
C LYS A 133 -5.47 18.10 27.89
N THR A 134 -4.82 17.37 28.79
CA THR A 134 -5.16 17.45 30.22
C THR A 134 -4.84 18.81 30.80
N GLN A 135 -3.68 19.41 30.48
CA GLN A 135 -3.34 20.76 30.93
C GLN A 135 -4.34 21.81 30.43
N LEU A 136 -4.66 21.78 29.14
CA LEU A 136 -5.64 22.68 28.51
C LEU A 136 -7.06 22.50 29.05
N ALA A 137 -7.41 21.33 29.58
CA ALA A 137 -8.70 21.09 30.22
C ALA A 137 -8.74 21.63 31.67
N GLU A 138 -7.61 21.66 32.37
CA GLU A 138 -7.51 22.18 33.74
C GLU A 138 -7.49 23.72 33.80
N GLU A 139 -6.89 24.41 32.83
CA GLU A 139 -6.88 25.88 32.78
C GLU A 139 -8.29 26.54 32.84
N PRO A 140 -9.27 26.17 31.99
CA PRO A 140 -10.61 26.74 32.06
C PRO A 140 -11.35 26.32 33.33
N ARG A 141 -11.03 25.15 33.89
CA ARG A 141 -11.59 24.71 35.17
C ARG A 141 -11.10 25.60 36.30
N GLN A 142 -9.79 25.86 36.37
CA GLN A 142 -9.20 26.76 37.36
C GLN A 142 -9.74 28.19 37.22
N ALA A 143 -9.88 28.69 35.98
CA ALA A 143 -10.48 30.01 35.74
C ALA A 143 -11.93 30.10 36.23
N ARG A 144 -12.74 29.05 36.04
CA ARG A 144 -14.11 28.98 36.59
C ARG A 144 -14.12 28.94 38.10
N GLU A 145 -13.27 28.13 38.72
CA GLU A 145 -13.15 28.04 40.18
C GLU A 145 -12.73 29.40 40.79
N GLN A 146 -11.84 30.14 40.14
CA GLN A 146 -11.46 31.50 40.54
C GLN A 146 -12.63 32.49 40.43
N LEU A 147 -13.39 32.46 39.32
CA LEU A 147 -14.57 33.31 39.15
C LEU A 147 -15.64 33.03 40.20
N ASP A 148 -15.91 31.75 40.48
CA ASP A 148 -16.85 31.34 41.53
C ASP A 148 -16.41 31.82 42.92
N ALA A 149 -15.10 31.77 43.22
CA ALA A 149 -14.56 32.27 44.47
C ALA A 149 -14.75 33.79 44.61
N VAL A 150 -14.49 34.56 43.55
CA VAL A 150 -14.72 36.02 43.54
C VAL A 150 -16.21 36.32 43.71
N ALA A 151 -17.09 35.63 42.99
CA ALA A 151 -18.54 35.81 43.10
C ALA A 151 -19.04 35.58 44.54
N ARG A 152 -18.61 34.49 45.19
CA ARG A 152 -18.98 34.20 46.59
C ARG A 152 -18.48 35.28 47.55
N ASN A 153 -17.25 35.73 47.40
CA ASN A 153 -16.68 36.79 48.24
C ASN A 153 -17.42 38.13 48.06
N THR A 154 -17.83 38.47 46.83
CA THR A 154 -18.65 39.66 46.59
C THR A 154 -20.04 39.55 47.22
N THR A 155 -20.69 38.38 47.17
CA THR A 155 -21.99 38.18 47.83
C THR A 155 -21.91 38.26 49.36
N LEU A 156 -20.78 37.85 49.95
CA LEU A 156 -20.57 37.90 51.41
C LEU A 156 -20.22 39.31 51.91
N THR A 157 -19.65 40.17 51.06
CA THR A 157 -19.26 41.54 51.44
C THR A 157 -20.36 42.58 51.15
N ALA A 158 -21.33 42.25 50.30
CA ALA A 158 -22.49 43.09 49.99
C ALA A 158 -23.69 42.86 50.93
N SER A 159 -23.57 41.95 51.91
CA SER A 159 -24.60 41.59 52.88
C SER A 159 -24.26 42.09 54.27
#